data_AF-A0A8C9H2I0-F1
#
_entry.id   AF-A0A8C9H2I0-F1
#
_cell.length_a   1.000
_cell.length_b   1.000
_cell.length_c   1.000
_cell.angle_alpha   90.00
_cell.angle_beta   90.00
_cell.angle_gamma   90.00
#
_symmetry.space_group_name_H-M   'P 1'
#
loop_
_entity.id
_entity.type
_entity.pdbx_description
1 polymer ?
#
loop_
_entity_poly.entity_id
_entity_poly.type
_entity_poly.pdbx_seq_one_letter_code
_entity_poly.pdbx_strand_id
1 'polypeptide(L)'
;MLGSPCLLWLLAVIFLVPRAQPLDPQDFEEEEEDETETAWPPLPAVPCDYDHCRHLQVPCKELQRAGPAACLCPGLSSPAQPPDPPRMGEVSIVAEEGRAVVHWCAPFSPVLHYWLLLWDGSEAAQKGPQLNATVRRAELKGLKPGGVYVVCVVAANQAGASRVPEAGREGLEGADIPAFGPCSRFTVPPNPRTLVHAAVGVGTALALLSCAALVWHFCLRDRWGCPRRAVARAAGAL
;
A
#
# COMPACT_ATOMS: atom_id res chain seq x y z
N MET A 1 42.67 23.43 -64.83
CA MET A 1 43.61 23.72 -65.95
C MET A 1 44.21 22.37 -66.32
N LEU A 2 43.95 21.67 -67.43
CA LEU A 2 43.41 21.92 -68.79
C LEU A 2 42.25 20.91 -69.01
N GLY A 3 41.09 21.18 -69.63
CA GLY A 3 40.82 21.62 -71.02
C GLY A 3 40.69 20.38 -71.94
N SER A 4 39.50 19.80 -72.21
CA SER A 4 38.46 20.15 -73.23
C SER A 4 39.01 20.18 -74.68
N PRO A 5 38.29 19.92 -75.80
CA PRO A 5 36.84 19.71 -76.02
C PRO A 5 36.45 18.69 -77.16
N CYS A 6 35.15 18.63 -77.51
CA CYS A 6 34.56 18.43 -78.86
C CYS A 6 34.67 17.04 -79.54
N LEU A 7 33.68 16.50 -80.27
CA LEU A 7 32.38 17.00 -80.74
C LEU A 7 31.58 15.79 -81.28
N LEU A 8 30.25 15.92 -81.25
CA LEU A 8 29.23 15.07 -81.86
C LEU A 8 29.58 14.54 -83.27
N TRP A 9 28.92 13.46 -83.70
CA TRP A 9 27.99 13.52 -84.85
C TRP A 9 27.00 12.35 -84.84
N LEU A 10 25.75 12.70 -85.13
CA LEU A 10 24.55 11.88 -85.22
C LEU A 10 24.45 11.16 -86.58
N LEU A 11 23.45 10.25 -86.65
CA LEU A 11 22.58 9.89 -87.79
C LEU A 11 22.76 8.44 -88.30
N ALA A 12 21.77 7.72 -88.81
CA ALA A 12 20.32 7.69 -88.65
C ALA A 12 19.82 6.50 -89.50
N VAL A 13 18.78 5.81 -89.03
CA VAL A 13 17.71 5.10 -89.77
C VAL A 13 18.07 3.89 -90.68
N ILE A 14 17.32 2.78 -90.49
CA ILE A 14 16.40 2.12 -91.48
C ILE A 14 16.32 0.60 -91.26
N PHE A 15 15.18 0.19 -90.67
CA PHE A 15 14.32 -0.96 -90.95
C PHE A 15 14.90 -2.33 -91.32
N LEU A 16 14.49 -3.37 -90.57
CA LEU A 16 13.60 -4.44 -91.09
C LEU A 16 13.13 -5.36 -89.96
N VAL A 17 11.82 -5.36 -89.77
CA VAL A 17 11.03 -6.21 -88.88
C VAL A 17 10.94 -7.62 -89.46
N PRO A 18 11.16 -8.68 -88.67
CA PRO A 18 10.55 -9.98 -88.94
C PRO A 18 9.23 -10.12 -88.17
N ARG A 19 8.19 -10.22 -88.98
CA ARG A 19 6.79 -10.56 -88.73
C ARG A 19 6.60 -11.67 -87.68
N ALA A 20 5.67 -11.41 -86.74
CA ALA A 20 5.13 -12.39 -85.81
C ALA A 20 4.32 -13.49 -86.53
N GLN A 21 4.34 -14.71 -85.99
CA GLN A 21 3.29 -15.72 -86.17
C GLN A 21 2.70 -16.11 -84.80
N PRO A 22 1.38 -16.43 -84.71
CA PRO A 22 0.64 -16.51 -83.44
C PRO A 22 0.13 -17.92 -83.06
N LEU A 23 -0.29 -18.05 -81.77
CA LEU A 23 -1.06 -19.10 -81.07
C LEU A 23 -0.24 -20.35 -80.65
N ASP A 24 -0.24 -20.80 -79.39
CA ASP A 24 -1.38 -21.13 -78.52
C ASP A 24 -1.02 -21.03 -77.00
N PRO A 25 -1.95 -20.76 -76.07
CA PRO A 25 -1.70 -20.64 -74.63
C PRO A 25 -1.86 -21.99 -73.90
N GLN A 26 -0.82 -22.44 -73.20
CA GLN A 26 -0.95 -23.42 -72.12
C GLN A 26 -0.36 -22.84 -70.84
N ASP A 27 -1.28 -22.63 -69.90
CA ASP A 27 -1.10 -22.59 -68.45
C ASP A 27 0.09 -23.44 -68.01
N PHE A 28 1.10 -22.80 -67.45
CA PHE A 28 2.00 -23.44 -66.51
C PHE A 28 1.93 -22.59 -65.25
N GLU A 29 1.15 -23.14 -64.33
CA GLU A 29 0.81 -22.68 -63.00
C GLU A 29 2.04 -22.11 -62.30
N GLU A 30 1.92 -20.88 -61.79
CA GLU A 30 2.83 -20.36 -60.78
C GLU A 30 2.77 -21.34 -59.62
N GLU A 31 3.87 -22.07 -59.37
CA GLU A 31 4.08 -22.78 -58.13
C GLU A 31 4.11 -21.73 -57.02
N GLU A 32 2.95 -21.40 -56.47
CA GLU A 32 2.82 -20.80 -55.15
C GLU A 32 3.44 -21.81 -54.19
N GLU A 33 4.70 -21.58 -53.82
CA GLU A 33 5.26 -22.13 -52.59
C GLU A 33 4.33 -21.71 -51.46
N ASP A 34 3.40 -22.59 -51.12
CA ASP A 34 2.66 -22.60 -49.87
C ASP A 34 3.70 -22.80 -48.75
N GLU A 35 4.39 -21.71 -48.41
CA GLU A 35 4.98 -21.50 -47.11
C GLU A 35 3.82 -21.56 -46.11
N THR A 36 3.44 -22.79 -45.78
CA THR A 36 2.77 -23.11 -44.53
C THR A 36 3.74 -22.72 -43.43
N GLU A 37 3.77 -21.42 -43.12
CA GLU A 37 4.21 -20.89 -41.84
C GLU A 37 3.59 -21.82 -40.81
N THR A 38 4.44 -22.67 -40.25
CA THR A 38 4.08 -23.51 -39.11
C THR A 38 3.81 -22.52 -37.99
N ALA A 39 2.57 -22.03 -37.94
CA ALA A 39 2.09 -21.16 -36.90
C ALA A 39 2.26 -21.96 -35.62
N TRP A 40 3.32 -21.63 -34.89
CA TRP A 40 3.55 -22.14 -33.56
C TRP A 40 2.22 -21.98 -32.81
N PRO A 41 1.67 -23.03 -32.17
CA PRO A 41 0.47 -22.85 -31.39
C PRO A 41 0.71 -21.66 -30.46
N PRO A 42 -0.19 -20.64 -30.44
CA PRO A 42 0.05 -19.42 -29.70
C PRO A 42 0.45 -19.81 -28.29
N LEU A 43 1.66 -19.40 -27.89
CA LEU A 43 2.21 -19.74 -26.58
C LEU A 43 1.12 -19.47 -25.53
N PRO A 44 0.89 -20.40 -24.59
CA PRO A 44 -0.18 -20.24 -23.60
C PRO A 44 0.01 -18.89 -22.92
N ALA A 45 -1.05 -18.09 -22.92
CA ALA A 45 -0.97 -16.71 -22.51
C ALA A 45 -0.78 -16.63 -20.98
N VAL A 46 0.49 -16.56 -20.55
CA VAL A 46 0.85 -16.53 -19.12
C VAL A 46 0.52 -15.15 -18.55
N PRO A 47 -0.01 -15.06 -17.32
CA PRO A 47 -0.16 -13.78 -16.64
C PRO A 47 1.18 -13.05 -16.48
N CYS A 48 1.18 -11.73 -16.63
CA CYS A 48 2.35 -10.94 -16.29
C CYS A 48 2.65 -11.06 -14.78
N ASP A 49 3.93 -10.95 -14.41
CA ASP A 49 4.37 -10.89 -13.00
C ASP A 49 3.98 -9.53 -12.39
N TYR A 50 2.67 -9.33 -12.21
CA TYR A 50 2.09 -8.13 -11.65
C TYR A 50 1.39 -8.46 -10.33
N ASP A 51 1.98 -8.01 -9.22
CA ASP A 51 1.38 -8.11 -7.90
C ASP A 51 0.63 -6.82 -7.54
N HIS A 52 -0.68 -6.95 -7.29
CA HIS A 52 -1.55 -5.84 -6.91
C HIS A 52 -1.14 -5.17 -5.61
N CYS A 53 -0.47 -5.89 -4.73
CA CYS A 53 -0.07 -5.47 -3.40
C CYS A 53 1.35 -4.88 -3.38
N ARG A 54 2.16 -5.04 -4.44
CA ARG A 54 3.56 -4.62 -4.43
C ARG A 54 3.72 -3.11 -4.62
N HIS A 55 4.43 -2.48 -3.69
CA HIS A 55 4.69 -1.04 -3.70
C HIS A 55 5.75 -0.64 -4.74
N LEU A 56 5.49 0.46 -5.44
CA LEU A 56 6.34 1.03 -6.49
C LEU A 56 6.67 0.04 -7.61
N GLN A 57 5.75 -0.90 -7.85
CA GLN A 57 5.87 -1.81 -8.97
C GLN A 57 5.62 -1.06 -10.28
N VAL A 58 6.34 -1.49 -11.32
CA VAL A 58 6.09 -1.09 -12.70
C VAL A 58 4.65 -1.46 -13.10
N PRO A 59 3.88 -0.56 -13.74
CA PRO A 59 2.54 -0.84 -14.23
C PRO A 59 2.48 -2.06 -15.15
N CYS A 60 1.42 -2.86 -15.06
CA CYS A 60 1.31 -4.10 -15.84
C CYS A 60 1.47 -3.87 -17.35
N LYS A 61 0.91 -2.76 -17.87
CA LYS A 61 1.03 -2.41 -19.30
C LYS A 61 2.47 -2.18 -19.75
N GLU A 62 3.34 -1.74 -18.85
CA GLU A 62 4.77 -1.58 -19.13
C GLU A 62 5.48 -2.93 -19.04
N LEU A 63 5.13 -3.78 -18.06
CA LEU A 63 5.64 -5.16 -17.98
C LEU A 63 5.31 -5.97 -19.24
N GLN A 64 4.08 -5.84 -19.74
CA GLN A 64 3.63 -6.48 -20.97
C GLN A 64 4.43 -6.02 -22.21
N ARG A 65 4.88 -4.76 -22.24
CA ARG A 65 5.66 -4.21 -23.36
C ARG A 65 7.15 -4.53 -23.28
N ALA A 66 7.69 -4.65 -22.07
CA ALA A 66 9.11 -4.86 -21.82
C ALA A 66 9.51 -6.34 -21.73
N GLY A 67 8.54 -7.22 -21.52
CA GLY A 67 8.78 -8.65 -21.31
C GLY A 67 9.34 -9.35 -22.56
N PRO A 68 10.16 -10.41 -22.39
CA PRO A 68 10.69 -11.20 -23.50
C PRO A 68 9.63 -12.06 -24.20
N ALA A 69 8.47 -12.28 -23.55
CA ALA A 69 7.33 -13.00 -24.08
C ALA A 69 6.05 -12.20 -23.83
N ALA A 70 5.06 -12.35 -24.72
CA ALA A 70 3.75 -11.77 -24.52
C ALA A 70 3.09 -12.36 -23.26
N CYS A 71 2.67 -11.49 -22.34
CA CYS A 71 1.95 -11.85 -21.13
C CYS A 71 0.60 -11.13 -21.05
N LEU A 72 -0.30 -11.66 -20.22
CA LEU A 72 -1.62 -11.08 -20.00
C LEU A 72 -1.64 -10.27 -18.71
N CYS A 73 -2.10 -9.03 -18.83
CA CYS A 73 -2.47 -8.23 -17.67
C CYS A 73 -3.88 -8.59 -17.19
N PRO A 74 -4.16 -8.45 -15.89
CA PRO A 74 -5.52 -8.61 -15.40
C PRO A 74 -6.48 -7.66 -16.12
N GLY A 75 -7.69 -8.15 -16.38
CA GLY A 75 -8.76 -7.32 -16.94
C GLY A 75 -9.06 -6.14 -16.01
N LEU A 76 -9.08 -4.93 -16.56
CA LEU A 76 -9.44 -3.72 -15.83
C LEU A 76 -10.87 -3.32 -16.20
N SER A 77 -11.60 -2.78 -15.23
CA SER A 77 -12.86 -2.09 -15.48
C SER A 77 -12.66 -0.89 -16.42
N SER A 78 -13.76 -0.33 -16.93
CA SER A 78 -13.68 0.86 -17.79
C SER A 78 -13.03 2.05 -17.06
N PRO A 79 -12.20 2.87 -17.74
CA PRO A 79 -11.70 4.12 -17.16
C PRO A 79 -12.79 5.21 -17.04
N ALA A 80 -13.95 5.00 -17.67
CA ALA A 80 -15.09 5.91 -17.62
C ALA A 80 -15.99 5.71 -16.37
N GLN A 81 -15.64 4.77 -15.49
CA GLN A 81 -16.30 4.57 -14.20
C GLN A 81 -15.29 4.79 -13.05
N PRO A 82 -15.76 5.24 -11.87
CA PRO A 82 -14.93 5.29 -10.69
C PRO A 82 -14.29 3.93 -10.39
N PRO A 83 -13.08 3.89 -9.82
CA PRO A 83 -12.42 2.63 -9.48
C PRO A 83 -13.19 1.85 -8.41
N ASP A 84 -13.04 0.53 -8.43
CA ASP A 84 -13.43 -0.30 -7.30
C ASP A 84 -12.59 0.03 -6.06
N PRO A 85 -13.12 -0.18 -4.84
CA PRO A 85 -12.36 0.09 -3.62
C PRO A 85 -11.09 -0.77 -3.53
N PRO A 86 -9.95 -0.19 -3.09
CA PRO A 86 -8.76 -0.95 -2.76
C PRO A 86 -9.03 -1.98 -1.65
N ARG A 87 -8.18 -3.00 -1.56
CA ARG A 87 -8.21 -3.96 -0.46
C ARG A 87 -7.15 -3.59 0.56
N MET A 88 -7.55 -3.37 1.80
CA MET A 88 -6.60 -3.14 2.89
C MET A 88 -5.75 -4.36 3.14
N GLY A 89 -4.45 -4.10 3.33
CA GLY A 89 -3.48 -5.08 3.83
C GLY A 89 -3.16 -4.80 5.29
N GLU A 90 -1.92 -5.06 5.66
CA GLU A 90 -1.42 -4.85 7.02
C GLU A 90 -1.32 -3.36 7.39
N VAL A 91 -1.60 -3.05 8.65
CA VAL A 91 -1.29 -1.76 9.27
C VAL A 91 -0.26 -2.01 10.37
N SER A 92 0.98 -1.61 10.15
CA SER A 92 2.06 -1.76 11.13
C SER A 92 2.21 -0.48 11.95
N ILE A 93 2.26 -0.60 13.27
CA ILE A 93 2.24 0.53 14.19
C ILE A 93 3.60 0.68 14.85
N VAL A 94 4.16 1.88 14.80
CA VAL A 94 5.38 2.26 15.52
C VAL A 94 4.98 3.26 16.61
N ALA A 95 4.52 2.71 17.74
CA ALA A 95 3.87 3.45 18.81
C ALA A 95 4.76 4.53 19.44
N GLU A 96 6.05 4.24 19.62
CA GLU A 96 7.04 5.17 20.22
C GLU A 96 7.16 6.50 19.46
N GLU A 97 6.91 6.47 18.15
CA GLU A 97 7.04 7.63 17.27
C GLU A 97 5.68 8.21 16.87
N GLY A 98 4.57 7.61 17.34
CA GLY A 98 3.23 7.99 16.91
C GLY A 98 3.05 7.81 15.40
N ARG A 99 3.59 6.73 14.83
CA ARG A 99 3.53 6.43 13.39
C ARG A 99 2.82 5.12 13.11
N ALA A 100 2.23 5.01 11.93
CA ALA A 100 1.76 3.75 11.37
C ALA A 100 2.05 3.68 9.87
N VAL A 101 2.36 2.50 9.35
CA VAL A 101 2.50 2.26 7.92
C VAL A 101 1.31 1.42 7.46
N VAL A 102 0.52 2.00 6.58
CA VAL A 102 -0.68 1.39 6.02
C VAL A 102 -0.33 0.76 4.68
N HIS A 103 -0.68 -0.51 4.49
CA HIS A 103 -0.49 -1.24 3.24
C HIS A 103 -1.84 -1.57 2.56
N TRP A 104 -1.89 -1.61 1.23
CA TRP A 104 -3.08 -1.99 0.47
C TRP A 104 -2.75 -2.64 -0.88
N CYS A 105 -3.74 -3.29 -1.48
CA CYS A 105 -3.67 -3.86 -2.82
C CYS A 105 -4.56 -3.07 -3.79
N ALA A 106 -4.10 -2.95 -5.05
CA ALA A 106 -4.83 -2.25 -6.10
C ALA A 106 -6.12 -2.99 -6.50
N PRO A 107 -7.19 -2.25 -6.84
CA PRO A 107 -8.37 -2.85 -7.48
C PRO A 107 -8.08 -3.28 -8.93
N PHE A 108 -9.00 -4.05 -9.51
CA PHE A 108 -9.02 -4.36 -10.95
C PHE A 108 -9.67 -3.21 -11.76
N SER A 109 -9.26 -1.99 -11.47
CA SER A 109 -9.77 -0.78 -12.10
C SER A 109 -8.62 0.17 -12.46
N PRO A 110 -8.75 1.02 -13.48
CA PRO A 110 -7.76 2.04 -13.78
C PRO A 110 -7.70 3.06 -12.64
N VAL A 111 -6.52 3.22 -12.02
CA VAL A 111 -6.27 4.19 -10.94
C VAL A 111 -5.19 5.18 -11.38
N LEU A 112 -5.43 6.48 -11.14
CA LEU A 112 -4.45 7.54 -11.37
C LEU A 112 -3.73 7.94 -10.08
N HIS A 113 -4.45 7.98 -8.96
CA HIS A 113 -3.88 8.34 -7.68
C HIS A 113 -4.70 7.75 -6.52
N TYR A 114 -4.08 7.70 -5.35
CA TYR A 114 -4.71 7.34 -4.09
C TYR A 114 -4.67 8.50 -3.11
N TRP A 115 -5.49 8.45 -2.07
CA TRP A 115 -5.29 9.20 -0.83
C TRP A 115 -5.86 8.41 0.33
N LEU A 116 -5.46 8.80 1.54
CA LEU A 116 -5.95 8.19 2.77
C LEU A 116 -6.96 9.13 3.42
N LEU A 117 -7.98 8.54 4.03
CA LEU A 117 -8.89 9.20 4.96
C LEU A 117 -8.63 8.64 6.35
N LEU A 118 -8.45 9.50 7.35
CA LEU A 118 -8.16 9.12 8.72
C LEU A 118 -9.19 9.72 9.68
N TRP A 119 -9.78 8.87 10.51
CA TRP A 119 -10.65 9.26 11.62
C TRP A 119 -9.98 8.92 12.93
N ASP A 120 -10.04 9.84 13.88
CA ASP A 120 -9.52 9.72 15.25
C ASP A 120 -10.64 9.67 16.29
N GLY A 121 -11.85 9.31 15.86
CA GLY A 121 -13.09 9.40 16.64
C GLY A 121 -13.90 10.67 16.40
N SER A 122 -13.41 11.58 15.56
CA SER A 122 -14.17 12.73 15.06
C SER A 122 -15.16 12.34 13.94
N GLU A 123 -16.19 13.16 13.73
CA GLU A 123 -17.16 12.97 12.63
C GLU A 123 -16.53 13.21 11.24
N ALA A 124 -15.50 14.06 11.16
CA ALA A 124 -14.89 14.47 9.91
C ALA A 124 -13.53 13.77 9.68
N ALA A 125 -13.40 13.16 8.50
CA ALA A 125 -12.15 12.52 8.09
C ALA A 125 -11.07 13.54 7.74
N GLN A 126 -9.84 13.30 8.20
CA GLN A 126 -8.66 14.01 7.71
C GLN A 126 -8.21 13.39 6.38
N LYS A 127 -8.18 14.20 5.32
CA LYS A 127 -7.73 13.76 3.99
C LYS A 127 -6.21 13.96 3.86
N GLY A 128 -5.51 12.87 3.54
CA GLY A 128 -4.08 12.87 3.23
C GLY A 128 -3.75 13.43 1.84
N PRO A 129 -2.45 13.58 1.53
CA PRO A 129 -2.00 13.99 0.21
C PRO A 129 -2.31 12.96 -0.87
N GLN A 130 -2.29 13.39 -2.13
CA GLN A 130 -2.38 12.47 -3.27
C GLN A 130 -1.10 11.64 -3.40
N LEU A 131 -1.28 10.36 -3.70
CA LEU A 131 -0.23 9.37 -3.88
C LEU A 131 -0.31 8.80 -5.29
N ASN A 132 0.84 8.51 -5.90
CA ASN A 132 0.91 7.96 -7.26
C ASN A 132 0.23 6.59 -7.37
N ALA A 133 -0.22 6.23 -8.57
CA ALA A 133 -0.88 4.95 -8.87
C ALA A 133 -0.05 3.69 -8.51
N THR A 134 1.27 3.81 -8.43
CA THR A 134 2.20 2.72 -8.08
C THR A 134 2.37 2.54 -6.56
N VAL A 135 1.82 3.44 -5.75
CA VAL A 135 1.96 3.39 -4.28
C VAL A 135 1.00 2.34 -3.68
N ARG A 136 1.51 1.51 -2.75
CA ARG A 136 0.78 0.48 -2.01
C ARG A 136 1.04 0.53 -0.50
N ARG A 137 1.85 1.50 -0.07
CA ARG A 137 2.10 1.79 1.35
C ARG A 137 2.24 3.29 1.59
N ALA A 138 1.74 3.77 2.73
CA ALA A 138 1.89 5.16 3.15
C ALA A 138 2.04 5.27 4.67
N GLU A 139 2.80 6.27 5.10
CA GLU A 139 2.99 6.57 6.52
C GLU A 139 1.90 7.54 7.03
N LEU A 140 1.33 7.20 8.17
CA LEU A 140 0.58 8.09 9.04
C LEU A 140 1.51 8.57 10.16
N LYS A 141 1.41 9.85 10.52
CA LYS A 141 2.25 10.49 11.56
C LYS A 141 1.37 11.27 12.53
N GLY A 142 1.92 11.58 13.71
CA GLY A 142 1.22 12.38 14.71
C GLY A 142 0.09 11.62 15.43
N LEU A 143 0.17 10.29 15.46
CA LEU A 143 -0.80 9.47 16.16
C LEU A 143 -0.58 9.55 17.67
N LYS A 144 -1.66 9.66 18.42
CA LYS A 144 -1.64 9.80 19.88
C LYS A 144 -1.51 8.43 20.54
N PRO A 145 -0.66 8.25 21.57
CA PRO A 145 -0.62 7.02 22.36
C PRO A 145 -1.99 6.68 22.95
N GLY A 146 -2.41 5.42 22.85
CA GLY A 146 -3.74 4.97 23.29
C GLY A 146 -4.89 5.37 22.36
N GLY A 147 -4.63 6.08 21.25
CA GLY A 147 -5.65 6.51 20.30
C GLY A 147 -6.22 5.36 19.48
N VAL A 148 -7.50 5.45 19.14
CA VAL A 148 -8.19 4.52 18.24
C VAL A 148 -8.47 5.24 16.93
N TYR A 149 -8.10 4.62 15.82
CA TYR A 149 -8.17 5.21 14.50
C TYR A 149 -8.87 4.28 13.52
N VAL A 150 -9.57 4.88 12.56
CA VAL A 150 -10.01 4.20 11.34
C VAL A 150 -9.31 4.86 10.16
N VAL A 151 -8.69 4.07 9.31
CA VAL A 151 -8.06 4.54 8.07
C VAL A 151 -8.73 3.86 6.89
N CYS A 152 -9.00 4.64 5.84
CA CYS A 152 -9.48 4.11 4.57
C CYS A 152 -8.59 4.58 3.42
N VAL A 153 -8.33 3.70 2.47
CA VAL A 153 -7.61 4.01 1.23
C VAL A 153 -8.64 4.24 0.13
N VAL A 154 -8.49 5.35 -0.58
CA VAL A 154 -9.37 5.73 -1.68
C VAL A 154 -8.58 5.69 -2.98
N ALA A 155 -9.11 4.98 -3.98
CA ALA A 155 -8.59 5.01 -5.35
C ALA A 155 -9.37 6.04 -6.17
N ALA A 156 -8.69 6.73 -7.08
CA ALA A 156 -9.36 7.66 -7.98
C ALA A 156 -8.79 7.67 -9.39
N ASN A 157 -9.67 7.96 -10.34
CA ASN A 157 -9.36 8.19 -11.74
C ASN A 157 -10.16 9.42 -12.25
N GLN A 158 -10.21 9.62 -13.57
CA GLN A 158 -10.92 10.75 -14.18
C GLN A 158 -12.44 10.70 -13.96
N ALA A 159 -13.00 9.50 -13.80
CA ALA A 159 -14.43 9.30 -13.59
C ALA A 159 -14.86 9.49 -12.12
N GLY A 160 -13.91 9.50 -11.18
CA GLY A 160 -14.17 9.83 -9.78
C GLY A 160 -13.37 8.98 -8.79
N ALA A 161 -13.88 8.93 -7.56
CA ALA A 161 -13.26 8.22 -6.44
C ALA A 161 -14.03 6.94 -6.10
N SER A 162 -13.31 5.92 -5.63
CA SER A 162 -13.88 4.69 -5.11
C SER A 162 -14.73 4.97 -3.87
N ARG A 163 -15.75 4.15 -3.67
CA ARG A 163 -16.62 4.25 -2.48
C ARG A 163 -15.85 3.83 -1.22
N VAL A 164 -16.16 4.51 -0.12
CA VAL A 164 -15.68 4.18 1.22
C VAL A 164 -16.91 4.05 2.10
N PRO A 165 -16.98 3.05 3.00
CA PRO A 165 -18.00 3.01 4.04
C PRO A 165 -18.08 4.33 4.81
N GLU A 166 -19.26 4.74 5.27
CA GLU A 166 -19.41 5.89 6.18
C GLU A 166 -18.80 5.53 7.55
N ALA A 167 -17.47 5.60 7.64
CA ALA A 167 -16.70 5.40 8.86
C ALA A 167 -16.81 6.64 9.75
N GLY A 168 -17.99 6.92 10.31
CA GLY A 168 -18.19 8.13 11.12
C GLY A 168 -19.57 8.28 11.77
N ARG A 169 -20.56 7.48 11.37
CA ARG A 169 -21.82 7.35 12.11
C ARG A 169 -21.76 6.11 13.01
N GLU A 170 -22.27 6.26 14.23
CA GLU A 170 -22.52 5.17 15.18
C GLU A 170 -23.02 3.93 14.43
N GLY A 171 -22.18 2.90 14.30
CA GLY A 171 -22.53 1.72 13.50
C GLY A 171 -21.37 0.86 13.04
N LEU A 172 -20.14 1.37 12.94
CA LEU A 172 -18.96 0.52 12.68
C LEU A 172 -18.29 0.13 14.01
N GLU A 173 -19.05 -0.61 14.82
CA GLU A 173 -18.47 -1.48 15.83
C GLU A 173 -17.64 -2.55 15.11
N GLY A 174 -16.60 -3.08 15.77
CA GLY A 174 -15.50 -3.84 15.13
C GLY A 174 -15.88 -5.08 14.30
N ALA A 175 -17.18 -5.40 14.17
CA ALA A 175 -17.72 -6.47 13.34
C ALA A 175 -18.12 -6.05 11.90
N ASP A 176 -18.35 -4.76 11.62
CA ASP A 176 -18.94 -4.32 10.34
C ASP A 176 -17.92 -3.82 9.29
N ILE A 177 -16.62 -3.79 9.61
CA ILE A 177 -15.57 -3.52 8.63
C ILE A 177 -15.21 -4.84 7.93
N PRO A 178 -15.46 -4.99 6.62
CA PRO A 178 -15.08 -6.20 5.91
C PRO A 178 -13.58 -6.43 6.03
N ALA A 179 -13.15 -7.66 6.35
CA ALA A 179 -11.74 -8.04 6.55
C ALA A 179 -10.82 -7.74 5.34
N PHE A 180 -11.40 -7.44 4.17
CA PHE A 180 -10.67 -7.07 2.94
C PHE A 180 -11.23 -5.80 2.28
N GLY A 181 -11.96 -4.98 3.02
CA GLY A 181 -12.49 -3.70 2.52
C GLY A 181 -11.41 -2.63 2.36
N PRO A 182 -11.80 -1.41 1.94
CA PRO A 182 -10.87 -0.29 1.78
C PRO A 182 -10.46 0.35 3.11
N CYS A 183 -11.00 -0.13 4.24
CA CYS A 183 -10.80 0.46 5.56
C CYS A 183 -10.25 -0.55 6.58
N SER A 184 -9.53 -0.03 7.56
CA SER A 184 -9.06 -0.79 8.72
C SER A 184 -9.13 0.07 9.98
N ARG A 185 -9.51 -0.57 11.10
CA ARG A 185 -9.48 0.04 12.43
C ARG A 185 -8.25 -0.47 13.18
N PHE A 186 -7.54 0.44 13.81
CA PHE A 186 -6.36 0.09 14.61
C PHE A 186 -6.26 0.96 15.87
N THR A 187 -5.53 0.46 16.86
CA THR A 187 -5.30 1.14 18.13
C THR A 187 -3.81 1.31 18.35
N VAL A 188 -3.38 2.54 18.65
CA VAL A 188 -1.99 2.81 18.98
C VAL A 188 -1.77 2.40 20.44
N PRO A 189 -0.81 1.51 20.74
CA PRO A 189 -0.47 1.16 22.11
C PRO A 189 -0.13 2.41 22.96
N PRO A 190 -0.46 2.40 24.27
CA PRO A 190 0.00 3.45 25.17
C PRO A 190 1.52 3.45 25.25
N ASN A 191 2.12 4.60 25.59
CA ASN A 191 3.57 4.71 25.72
C ASN A 191 4.07 3.83 26.88
N PRO A 192 4.97 2.86 26.66
CA PRO A 192 5.42 1.96 27.72
C PRO A 192 6.18 2.70 28.83
N ARG A 193 6.83 3.84 28.53
CA ARG A 193 7.53 4.64 29.54
C ARG A 193 6.57 5.19 30.59
N THR A 194 5.39 5.66 30.18
CA THR A 194 4.41 6.17 31.14
C THR A 194 3.86 5.06 32.03
N LEU A 195 3.67 3.86 31.49
CA LEU A 195 3.28 2.68 32.27
C LEU A 195 4.36 2.29 33.28
N VAL A 196 5.64 2.30 32.89
CA VAL A 196 6.76 2.02 33.81
C VAL A 196 6.83 3.06 34.91
N HIS A 197 6.74 4.35 34.58
CA HIS A 197 6.75 5.42 35.60
C HIS A 197 5.56 5.31 36.57
N ALA A 198 4.36 4.98 36.07
CA ALA A 198 3.20 4.75 36.90
C ALA A 198 3.40 3.54 37.84
N ALA A 199 3.91 2.42 37.32
CA ALA A 199 4.19 1.22 38.11
C ALA A 199 5.24 1.49 39.21
N VAL A 200 6.32 2.20 38.88
CA VAL A 200 7.34 2.61 39.86
C VAL A 200 6.73 3.55 40.89
N GLY A 201 5.96 4.56 40.47
CA GLY A 201 5.28 5.49 41.38
C GLY A 201 4.36 4.77 42.36
N VAL A 202 3.49 3.88 41.86
CA VAL A 202 2.60 3.06 42.70
C VAL A 202 3.41 2.16 43.64
N GLY A 203 4.47 1.50 43.15
CA GLY A 203 5.36 0.67 43.96
C GLY A 203 6.01 1.46 45.11
N THR A 204 6.51 2.66 44.82
CA THR A 204 7.12 3.54 45.85
C THR A 204 6.10 4.02 46.88
N ALA A 205 4.88 4.38 46.46
CA ALA A 205 3.82 4.80 47.38
C ALA A 205 3.41 3.66 48.32
N LEU A 206 3.23 2.44 47.79
CA LEU A 206 2.91 1.26 48.59
C LEU A 206 4.04 0.93 49.59
N ALA A 207 5.30 1.02 49.17
CA ALA A 207 6.44 0.84 50.05
C ALA A 207 6.43 1.85 51.20
N LEU A 208 6.26 3.15 50.91
CA LEU A 208 6.20 4.20 51.92
C LEU A 208 5.03 4.02 52.91
N LEU A 209 3.84 3.67 52.40
CA LEU A 209 2.69 3.36 53.25
C LEU A 209 2.94 2.17 54.18
N SER A 210 3.58 1.12 53.67
CA SER A 210 3.95 -0.04 54.48
C SER A 210 4.96 0.32 55.57
N CYS A 211 5.99 1.11 55.24
CA CYS A 211 6.97 1.59 56.21
C CYS A 211 6.32 2.47 57.28
N ALA A 212 5.43 3.39 56.89
CA ALA A 212 4.71 4.25 57.83
C ALA A 212 3.81 3.45 58.77
N ALA A 213 3.11 2.43 58.26
CA ALA A 213 2.28 1.54 59.07
C ALA A 213 3.11 0.73 60.08
N LEU A 214 4.28 0.22 59.65
CA LEU A 214 5.21 -0.48 60.55
C LEU A 214 5.73 0.46 61.64
N VAL A 215 6.22 1.65 61.29
CA VAL A 215 6.69 2.66 62.26
C VAL A 215 5.58 3.04 63.23
N TRP A 216 4.37 3.30 62.74
CA TRP A 216 3.21 3.60 63.58
C TRP A 216 2.90 2.47 64.57
N HIS A 217 2.89 1.22 64.09
CA HIS A 217 2.66 0.05 64.93
C HIS A 217 3.72 -0.10 66.03
N PHE A 218 5.01 0.04 65.69
CA PHE A 218 6.09 -0.03 66.68
C PHE A 218 6.03 1.14 67.67
N CYS A 219 5.80 2.37 67.20
CA CYS A 219 5.63 3.55 68.08
C CYS A 219 4.42 3.43 69.02
N LEU A 220 3.28 2.92 68.55
CA LEU A 220 2.12 2.66 69.41
C LEU A 220 2.41 1.55 70.42
N ARG A 221 3.09 0.48 70.01
CA ARG A 221 3.48 -0.61 70.91
C ARG A 221 4.43 -0.13 72.01
N ASP A 222 5.37 0.76 71.70
CA ASP A 222 6.26 1.35 72.70
C ASP A 222 5.51 2.30 73.65
N ARG A 223 4.56 3.09 73.13
CA ARG A 223 3.75 4.00 73.94
C ARG A 223 2.75 3.29 74.85
N TRP A 224 2.19 2.15 74.41
CA TRP A 224 1.16 1.42 75.16
C TRP A 224 1.73 0.20 75.91
N GLY A 225 2.96 -0.19 75.60
CA GLY A 225 3.69 -1.32 76.19
C GLY A 225 4.24 -1.09 77.60
N CYS A 226 3.86 -0.04 78.33
CA CYS A 226 4.29 0.15 79.71
C CYS A 226 3.25 0.80 80.65
N PRO A 227 2.41 -0.02 81.32
CA PRO A 227 1.83 0.30 82.62
C PRO A 227 2.55 -0.40 83.79
N ARG A 228 3.85 -0.75 83.68
CA ARG A 228 4.58 -1.49 84.75
C ARG A 228 5.89 -0.86 85.25
N ARG A 229 6.20 0.39 84.90
CA ARG A 229 7.33 1.12 85.54
C ARG A 229 6.92 2.33 86.41
N ALA A 230 5.64 2.68 86.45
CA ALA A 230 5.16 3.72 87.37
C ALA A 230 4.99 3.21 88.82
N VAL A 231 4.71 1.91 89.02
CA VAL A 231 4.49 1.34 90.36
C VAL A 231 5.81 1.07 91.12
N ALA A 232 6.93 0.88 90.43
CA ALA A 232 8.23 0.63 91.08
C ALA A 232 8.92 1.89 91.65
N ARG A 233 8.44 3.10 91.33
CA ARG A 233 8.96 4.36 91.92
C ARG A 233 8.17 4.88 93.11
N ALA A 234 6.93 4.40 93.33
CA ALA A 234 6.13 4.79 94.50
C ALA A 234 6.41 3.92 95.75
N ALA A 235 7.03 2.75 95.59
CA ALA A 235 7.37 1.85 96.70
C ALA A 235 8.80 2.05 97.27
N GLY A 236 9.52 3.10 96.83
CA GLY A 236 10.91 3.35 97.21
C GLY A 236 11.20 4.74 97.77
N ALA A 237 10.17 5.53 98.07
CA ALA A 237 10.33 6.84 98.69
C ALA A 237 9.49 6.92 99.98
N LEU A 238 10.19 6.64 101.09
CA LEU A 238 9.90 6.98 102.50
C LEU A 238 8.64 6.37 103.14
#